data_AF-A0A7J9SJQ6-F1
#
_entry.id   AF-A0A7J9SJQ6-F1
#
_cell.length_a   1.000
_cell.length_b   1.000
_cell.length_c   1.000
_cell.angle_alpha   90.00
_cell.angle_beta   90.00
_cell.angle_gamma   90.00
#
_symmetry.space_group_name_H-M   'P 1'
#
loop_
_entity.id
_entity.type
_entity.pdbx_description
1 polymer ?
#
loop_
_entity_poly.entity_id
_entity_poly.type
_entity_poly.pdbx_seq_one_letter_code
_entity_poly.pdbx_strand_id
1 'polypeptide(L)' 'MAEFTNPYAEEDPFVEAHFECLECGGKLWEYGIQRRMVCEDCRALFRTDEILEAQTS' A
#
# COMPACT_ATOMS: atom_id res chain seq x y z
N MET A 1 8.24 -32.63 -12.69
CA MET A 1 7.69 -31.88 -11.54
C MET A 1 7.41 -30.48 -12.06
N ALA A 2 6.17 -30.02 -12.04
CA ALA A 2 5.88 -28.65 -12.46
C ALA A 2 6.46 -27.72 -11.39
N GLU A 3 7.32 -26.79 -11.80
CA GLU A 3 7.88 -25.77 -10.93
C GLU A 3 6.73 -24.84 -10.53
N PHE A 4 6.31 -24.90 -9.27
CA PHE A 4 5.32 -23.98 -8.73
C PHE A 4 6.03 -22.66 -8.45
N THR A 5 6.01 -21.75 -9.42
CA THR A 5 6.43 -20.38 -9.20
C THR A 5 5.38 -19.71 -8.33
N ASN A 6 5.75 -19.37 -7.09
CA ASN A 6 4.88 -18.66 -6.18
C ASN A 6 4.67 -17.22 -6.70
N PRO A 7 3.46 -16.84 -7.13
CA PRO A 7 3.18 -15.47 -7.59
C PRO A 7 3.31 -14.42 -6.47
N TYR A 8 3.35 -14.86 -5.21
CA TYR A 8 3.58 -14.01 -4.04
C TYR A 8 5.08 -13.81 -3.72
N ALA A 9 5.99 -14.35 -4.53
CA ALA A 9 7.44 -14.19 -4.31
C ALA A 9 8.03 -12.95 -5.00
N GLU A 10 7.33 -12.39 -5.99
CA GLU A 10 7.83 -11.28 -6.81
C GLU A 10 7.51 -9.90 -6.20
N GLU A 11 6.43 -9.80 -5.40
CA GLU A 11 5.94 -8.54 -4.84
C GLU A 11 5.98 -8.62 -3.30
N ASP A 12 6.64 -7.66 -2.64
CA ASP A 12 6.57 -7.56 -1.17
C ASP A 12 5.15 -7.14 -0.76
N PRO A 13 4.42 -7.95 0.03
CA PRO A 13 3.02 -7.70 0.32
C PRO A 13 2.77 -6.46 1.18
N PHE A 14 3.80 -5.93 1.85
CA PHE A 14 3.68 -4.78 2.75
C PHE A 14 4.90 -3.85 2.61
N VAL A 15 4.74 -2.81 1.82
CA VAL A 15 5.76 -1.76 1.69
C VAL A 15 5.32 -0.56 2.54
N GLU A 16 6.18 -0.09 3.46
CA GLU A 16 5.92 1.19 4.15
C GLU A 16 5.90 2.28 3.08
N ALA A 17 4.75 2.93 2.91
CA ALA A 17 4.61 3.98 1.93
C ALA A 17 4.98 5.30 2.64
N HIS A 18 5.90 6.10 2.07
CA HIS A 18 6.30 7.40 2.64
C HIS A 18 5.19 8.47 2.49
N PHE A 19 3.92 8.11 2.69
CA PHE A 19 2.76 8.97 2.54
C PHE A 19 2.00 9.11 3.86
N GLU A 20 1.36 10.27 4.02
CA GLU A 20 0.56 10.59 5.19
C GLU A 20 -0.91 10.23 4.95
N CYS A 21 -1.60 9.75 5.98
CA CYS A 21 -3.03 9.48 5.89
C CYS A 21 -3.82 10.78 5.73
N LEU A 22 -4.69 10.84 4.72
CA LEU A 22 -5.53 12.02 4.44
C LEU A 22 -6.54 12.34 5.56
N GLU A 23 -6.86 11.37 6.42
CA GLU A 23 -7.83 11.53 7.51
C GLU A 23 -7.17 11.93 8.83
N CYS A 24 -6.01 11.36 9.18
CA CYS A 24 -5.41 11.52 10.50
C CYS A 24 -3.92 11.91 10.51
N GLY A 25 -3.28 12.02 9.34
CA GLY A 25 -1.84 12.29 9.22
C GLY A 25 -0.92 11.16 9.69
N GLY A 26 -1.48 9.97 9.97
CA GLY A 26 -0.71 8.79 10.34
C GLY A 26 0.04 8.18 9.16
N LYS A 27 0.87 7.18 9.42
CA LYS A 27 1.62 6.50 8.35
C LYS A 27 0.72 5.61 7.50
N LEU A 28 0.96 5.61 6.19
CA LEU A 28 0.31 4.70 5.25
C LEU A 28 1.21 3.52 4.88
N TRP A 29 0.60 2.34 4.79
CA TRP A 29 1.23 1.10 4.34
C TRP A 29 0.57 0.65 3.05
N GLU A 30 1.35 0.32 2.03
CA GLU A 30 0.82 -0.18 0.77
C GLU A 30 0.78 -1.71 0.74
N TYR A 31 -0.40 -2.23 0.40
CA TYR A 31 -0.57 -3.61 -0.03
C TYR A 31 -0.23 -3.73 -1.51
N GLY A 32 1.03 -4.08 -1.84
CA GLY A 32 1.54 -4.11 -3.21
C GLY A 32 0.66 -4.90 -4.19
N ILE A 33 0.13 -6.05 -3.75
CA ILE A 33 -0.73 -6.93 -4.57
C ILE A 33 -2.08 -6.28 -4.91
N GLN A 34 -2.65 -5.48 -4.00
CA GLN A 34 -3.99 -4.91 -4.15
C GLN A 34 -3.97 -3.43 -4.56
N ARG A 35 -2.78 -2.79 -4.60
CA ARG A 35 -2.61 -1.35 -4.85
C ARG A 35 -3.54 -0.51 -3.98
N ARG A 36 -3.55 -0.84 -2.70
CA ARG A 36 -4.35 -0.17 -1.67
C ARG A 36 -3.43 0.23 -0.54
N MET A 37 -3.67 1.41 -0.01
CA MET A 37 -2.98 1.89 1.17
C MET A 37 -3.89 1.80 2.40
N VAL A 38 -3.31 1.41 3.54
CA VAL A 38 -3.98 1.38 4.83
C VAL A 38 -3.24 2.26 5.81
N CYS A 39 -3.98 3.04 6.60
CA CYS A 39 -3.39 3.75 7.73
C CYS A 39 -3.25 2.82 8.95
N GLU A 40 -2.07 2.84 9.58
CA GLU A 40 -1.83 2.07 10.80
C GLU A 40 -2.73 2.52 11.97
N ASP A 41 -2.92 3.84 12.12
CA ASP A 41 -3.62 4.43 13.26
C ASP A 41 -5.14 4.33 13.14
N CYS A 42 -5.71 4.86 12.05
CA CYS A 42 -7.16 4.96 11.88
C CYS A 42 -7.77 3.84 11.03
N ARG A 43 -6.94 2.97 10.42
CA ARG A 43 -7.36 1.88 9.53
C ARG A 43 -8.19 2.33 8.32
N ALA A 44 -8.13 3.61 7.96
CA ALA A 44 -8.69 4.10 6.72
C ALA A 44 -8.00 3.43 5.53
N LEU A 45 -8.78 3.16 4.49
CA LEU A 45 -8.35 2.50 3.27
C LEU A 45 -8.44 3.47 2.11
N PHE A 46 -7.33 3.61 1.39
CA PHE A 46 -7.21 4.48 0.23
C PHE A 46 -6.74 3.67 -0.97
N ARG A 47 -7.02 4.18 -2.16
CA ARG A 47 -6.36 3.68 -3.37
C ARG A 47 -4.99 4.32 -3.50
N THR A 48 -4.00 3.56 -3.97
CA THR A 48 -2.64 4.08 -4.17
C THR A 48 -2.63 5.31 -5.09
N ASP A 49 -3.43 5.31 -6.16
CA ASP A 49 -3.54 6.44 -7.10
C ASP A 49 -4.05 7.73 -6.45
N GLU A 50 -5.01 7.62 -5.53
CA GLU A 50 -5.57 8.77 -4.82
C GLU A 50 -4.54 9.45 -3.91
N ILE A 51 -3.73 8.64 -3.20
CA ILE A 51 -2.65 9.14 -2.34
C ILE A 51 -1.52 9.76 -3.15
N LEU A 52 -1.14 9.12 -4.26
CA LEU A 52 -0.11 9.63 -5.16
C LEU A 52 -0.50 10.99 -5.76
N GLU A 53 -1.75 11.12 -6.23
CA GLU A 53 -2.26 12.40 -6.76
C GLU A 53 -2.28 13.48 -5.68
N ALA A 54 -2.70 13.13 -4.45
CA ALA A 54 -2.82 14.09 -3.36
C ALA A 54 -1.47 14.62 -2.84
N GLN A 55 -0.38 13.84 -2.92
CA GLN A 55 0.88 14.16 -2.22
C GLN A 55 2.13 14.29 -3.10
N THR A 56 2.04 14.03 -4.40
CA THR A 56 3.19 14.16 -5.33
C THR A 56 3.18 15.49 -6.12
N SER A 57 2.44 16.50 -5.65
CA SER A 57 2.29 17.82 -6.31
C SER A 57 3.29 18.86 -5.81
#